data_AF-A0AAC8QHH8-F1
#
_entry.id   AF-A0AAC8QHH8-F1
#
_cell.length_a   1.000
_cell.length_b   1.000
_cell.length_c   1.000
_cell.angle_alpha   90.00
_cell.angle_beta   90.00
_cell.angle_gamma   90.00
#
_symmetry.space_group_name_H-M   'P 1'
#
loop_
_entity.id
_entity.type
_entity.pdbx_description
1 polymer ?
#
loop_
_entity_poly.entity_id
_entity_poly.type
_entity_poly.pdbx_seq_one_letter_code
_entity_poly.pdbx_strand_id
1 'polypeptide(L)'
;MAMECTRCGACCVAPDIAALDKPLGMRCPHLTADNLCSVYERRPDVCRAYQADDVCRLIDAPTLEERVGKYLALFELTEEARAIRQSGCSSMRKARHG
;
A
#
# COMPACT_ATOMS: atom_id res chain seq x y z
N MET A 1 3.58 -17.75 8.22
CA MET A 1 5.05 -17.99 8.12
C MET A 1 5.64 -16.80 7.38
N ALA A 2 6.76 -16.25 7.82
CA ALA A 2 7.43 -15.18 7.07
C ALA A 2 7.94 -15.72 5.74
N MET A 3 7.69 -14.99 4.65
CA MET A 3 8.17 -15.36 3.31
C MET A 3 8.98 -14.22 2.71
N GLU A 4 9.67 -14.51 1.60
CA GLU A 4 10.36 -13.48 0.85
C GLU A 4 9.38 -12.50 0.21
N CYS A 5 9.70 -11.21 0.27
CA CYS A 5 8.90 -10.15 -0.35
C CYS A 5 8.82 -10.36 -1.88
N THR A 6 7.61 -10.50 -2.40
CA THR A 6 7.36 -10.71 -3.85
C THR A 6 7.38 -9.42 -4.66
N ARG A 7 7.73 -8.28 -4.04
CA ARG A 7 7.72 -6.93 -4.67
C ARG A 7 6.35 -6.60 -5.30
N CYS A 8 5.26 -7.03 -4.66
CA CYS A 8 3.89 -6.85 -5.17
C CYS A 8 3.38 -5.41 -5.13
N GLY A 9 4.04 -4.52 -4.38
CA GLY A 9 3.65 -3.10 -4.24
C GLY A 9 2.40 -2.85 -3.38
N ALA A 10 1.61 -3.87 -3.04
CA ALA A 10 0.34 -3.71 -2.34
C ALA A 10 0.46 -3.09 -0.95
N CYS A 11 1.49 -3.45 -0.17
CA CYS A 11 1.74 -2.86 1.16
C CYS A 11 2.01 -1.34 1.12
N CYS A 12 2.39 -0.81 -0.05
CA CYS A 12 2.62 0.63 -0.25
C CYS A 12 1.38 1.38 -0.76
N VAL A 13 0.27 0.68 -1.06
CA VAL A 13 -0.96 1.30 -1.61
C VAL A 13 -2.17 0.94 -0.78
N ALA A 14 -2.39 -0.33 -0.51
CA ALA A 14 -3.65 -0.85 0.01
C ALA A 14 -3.94 -0.47 1.47
N PRO A 15 -3.06 -0.74 2.47
CA PRO A 15 -3.36 -0.46 3.87
C PRO A 15 -3.32 1.04 4.16
N ASP A 16 -4.09 1.54 5.12
CA ASP A 16 -3.87 2.85 5.71
C ASP A 16 -2.66 2.79 6.67
N ILE A 17 -1.96 3.91 6.83
CA ILE A 17 -0.82 4.01 7.74
C ILE A 17 -0.89 5.35 8.46
N ALA A 18 -1.56 5.38 9.61
CA ALA A 18 -1.77 6.60 10.40
C ALA A 18 -0.46 7.35 10.72
N ALA A 19 0.62 6.63 11.05
CA ALA A 19 1.94 7.22 11.34
C ALA A 19 2.56 7.95 10.13
N LEU A 20 2.13 7.63 8.90
CA LEU A 20 2.54 8.32 7.69
C LEU A 20 1.52 9.33 7.21
N ASP A 21 0.36 9.41 7.88
CA ASP A 21 -0.84 10.04 7.34
C ASP A 21 -1.11 9.44 5.96
N LYS A 22 -1.18 8.11 5.79
CA LYS A 22 -1.45 7.49 4.48
C LYS A 22 -2.87 6.91 4.47
N PRO A 23 -3.81 7.45 3.67
CA PRO A 23 -5.15 6.89 3.60
C PRO A 23 -5.16 5.50 2.97
N LEU A 24 -6.21 4.76 3.30
CA LEU A 24 -6.51 3.45 2.74
C LEU A 24 -6.63 3.53 1.21
N GLY A 25 -6.05 2.56 0.51
CA GLY A 25 -6.06 2.50 -0.95
C GLY A 25 -5.29 3.62 -1.67
N MET A 26 -4.64 4.53 -0.95
CA MET A 26 -3.84 5.61 -1.55
C MET A 26 -2.39 5.18 -1.78
N ARG A 27 -1.88 5.47 -2.98
CA ARG A 27 -0.49 5.18 -3.38
C ARG A 27 0.51 6.00 -2.56
N CYS A 28 1.47 5.33 -1.93
CA CYS A 28 2.61 5.99 -1.29
C CYS A 28 3.52 6.68 -2.34
N PRO A 29 3.98 7.92 -2.12
CA PRO A 29 4.85 8.64 -3.06
C PRO A 29 6.23 7.99 -3.25
N HIS A 30 6.65 7.13 -2.32
CA HIS A 30 7.92 6.41 -2.42
C HIS A 30 7.82 5.11 -3.24
N LEU A 31 6.63 4.73 -3.72
CA LEU A 31 6.46 3.54 -4.56
C LEU A 31 6.83 3.85 -6.02
N THR A 32 7.88 3.20 -6.53
CA THR A 32 8.34 3.34 -7.91
C THR A 32 7.44 2.59 -8.90
N ALA A 33 7.69 2.76 -10.20
CA ALA A 33 7.00 2.03 -11.26
C ALA A 33 7.24 0.50 -11.18
N ASP A 34 8.41 0.08 -10.70
CA ASP A 34 8.79 -1.33 -10.54
C ASP A 34 8.26 -1.97 -9.23
N ASN A 35 7.30 -1.33 -8.56
CA ASN A 35 6.75 -1.77 -7.26
C ASN A 35 7.80 -1.89 -6.15
N LEU A 36 8.89 -1.13 -6.25
CA LEU A 36 9.93 -1.01 -5.23
C LEU A 36 9.76 0.28 -4.43
N CYS A 37 10.28 0.30 -3.20
CA CYS A 37 10.28 1.51 -2.38
C CYS A 37 11.60 2.27 -2.59
N SER A 38 11.51 3.52 -3.05
CA SER A 38 12.69 4.37 -3.30
C SER A 38 13.47 4.75 -2.04
N VAL A 39 12.90 4.54 -0.86
CA VAL A 39 13.54 4.80 0.44
C VAL A 39 13.63 3.52 1.29
N TYR A 40 13.79 2.35 0.66
CA TYR A 40 13.80 1.04 1.34
C TYR A 40 14.70 1.02 2.60
N GLU A 41 15.94 1.49 2.48
CA GLU A 41 16.91 1.55 3.58
C GLU A 41 16.56 2.56 4.68
N ARG A 42 15.66 3.51 4.40
CA ARG A 42 15.18 4.53 5.35
C ARG A 42 13.71 4.34 5.71
N ARG A 43 13.15 3.15 5.46
CA ARG A 43 11.77 2.84 5.82
C ARG A 43 11.57 3.07 7.32
N PRO A 44 10.49 3.78 7.70
CA PRO A 44 10.12 3.94 9.10
C PRO A 44 9.68 2.60 9.68
N ASP A 45 9.72 2.49 11.01
CA ASP A 45 9.47 1.24 11.73
C ASP A 45 8.14 0.59 11.35
N VAL A 46 7.09 1.38 11.14
CA VAL A 46 5.78 0.87 10.69
C VAL A 46 5.85 0.14 9.34
N CYS A 47 6.68 0.61 8.40
CA CYS A 47 6.88 -0.06 7.12
C CYS A 47 7.80 -1.28 7.23
N ARG A 48 8.69 -1.33 8.23
CA ARG A 48 9.56 -2.49 8.49
C ARG A 48 8.83 -3.58 9.26
N ALA A 49 7.89 -3.20 10.12
CA ALA A 49 7.03 -4.12 10.84
C ALA A 49 6.09 -4.88 9.89
N TYR A 50 5.78 -4.31 8.72
CA TYR A 50 5.06 -5.01 7.66
C TYR A 50 5.95 -6.10 7.05
N GLN A 51 5.77 -7.34 7.52
CA GLN A 51 6.48 -8.51 7.03
C GLN A 51 5.71 -9.17 5.89
N ALA A 52 6.42 -9.72 4.92
CA ALA A 52 5.79 -10.47 3.83
C ALA A 52 5.26 -11.81 4.34
N ASP A 53 4.00 -12.09 4.01
CA ASP A 53 3.28 -13.30 4.38
C ASP A 53 2.41 -13.78 3.20
N ASP A 54 1.58 -14.81 3.43
CA ASP A 54 0.77 -15.44 2.38
C ASP A 54 -0.17 -14.47 1.65
N VAL A 55 -0.49 -13.30 2.21
CA VAL A 55 -1.26 -12.25 1.53
C VAL A 55 -0.61 -11.89 0.20
N CYS A 56 0.74 -11.82 0.11
CA CYS A 56 1.38 -11.40 -1.14
C CYS A 56 1.23 -12.44 -2.27
N ARG A 57 0.92 -13.70 -1.96
CA ARG A 57 0.56 -14.73 -2.96
C ARG A 57 -0.92 -14.67 -3.31
N LEU A 58 -1.79 -14.53 -2.31
CA LEU A 58 -3.25 -14.48 -2.50
C LEU A 58 -3.67 -13.31 -3.42
N ILE A 59 -2.95 -12.20 -3.35
CA ILE A 59 -3.25 -11.02 -4.16
C ILE A 59 -2.52 -10.98 -5.51
N ASP A 60 -1.75 -12.01 -5.88
CA ASP A 60 -0.95 -11.96 -7.11
C ASP A 60 -1.85 -11.74 -8.33
N ALA A 61 -1.45 -10.78 -9.17
CA ALA A 61 -2.20 -10.36 -10.34
C ALA A 61 -1.28 -9.59 -11.32
N PRO A 62 -1.64 -9.50 -12.61
CA PRO A 62 -0.82 -8.83 -13.62
C PRO A 62 -0.51 -7.38 -13.29
N THR A 63 -1.45 -6.62 -12.72
CA THR A 63 -1.27 -5.20 -12.43
C THR A 63 -1.27 -4.88 -10.94
N LEU A 64 -0.65 -3.74 -10.59
CA LEU A 64 -0.70 -3.22 -9.21
C LEU A 64 -2.14 -2.91 -8.77
N GLU A 65 -2.96 -2.36 -9.66
CA GLU A 65 -4.35 -2.02 -9.35
C GLU A 65 -5.16 -3.28 -8.98
N GLU A 66 -5.01 -4.37 -9.74
CA GLU A 66 -5.65 -5.64 -9.42
C GLU A 66 -5.13 -6.23 -8.10
N ARG A 67 -3.82 -6.15 -7.83
CA ARG A 67 -3.24 -6.59 -6.55
C ARG A 67 -3.84 -5.82 -5.37
N VAL A 68 -4.00 -4.50 -5.52
CA VAL A 68 -4.61 -3.64 -4.50
C VAL A 68 -6.09 -3.96 -4.34
N GLY A 69 -6.82 -4.18 -5.44
CA GLY A 69 -8.23 -4.60 -5.40
C GLY A 69 -8.42 -5.93 -4.66
N LYS A 70 -7.57 -6.93 -4.95
CA LYS A 70 -7.58 -8.22 -4.24
C LYS A 70 -7.25 -8.07 -2.76
N TYR A 71 -6.28 -7.23 -2.40
CA TYR A 71 -5.99 -6.93 -0.99
C TYR A 71 -7.21 -6.34 -0.30
N LEU A 72 -7.80 -5.29 -0.86
CA LEU A 72 -8.96 -4.62 -0.25
C LEU A 72 -10.14 -5.58 -0.12
N ALA A 73 -10.37 -6.45 -1.10
CA ALA A 73 -11.39 -7.48 -1.02
C ALA A 73 -11.10 -8.52 0.06
N LEU A 74 -9.84 -8.97 0.20
CA LEU A 74 -9.42 -9.95 1.21
C LEU A 74 -9.66 -9.47 2.65
N PHE A 75 -9.54 -8.16 2.88
CA PHE A 75 -9.77 -7.54 4.18
C PHE A 75 -11.14 -6.86 4.31
N GLU A 76 -12.04 -7.01 3.34
CA GLU A 76 -13.39 -6.41 3.33
C GLU A 76 -13.39 -4.86 3.35
N LEU A 77 -12.35 -4.25 2.79
CA LEU A 77 -12.07 -2.80 2.82
C LEU A 77 -12.43 -2.06 1.52
N THR A 78 -13.03 -2.74 0.54
CA THR A 78 -13.28 -2.20 -0.80
C THR A 78 -14.15 -0.94 -0.80
N GLU A 79 -15.25 -0.94 -0.05
CA GLU A 79 -16.19 0.18 -0.01
C GLU A 79 -15.62 1.39 0.73
N GLU A 80 -14.89 1.16 1.82
CA GLU A 80 -14.21 2.23 2.56
C GLU A 80 -13.14 2.90 1.69
N ALA A 81 -12.30 2.11 1.01
CA ALA A 81 -11.29 2.64 0.09
C ALA A 81 -11.92 3.39 -1.11
N ARG A 82 -13.13 3.00 -1.53
CA ARG A 82 -13.91 3.74 -2.55
C ARG A 82 -14.39 5.08 -1.99
N ALA A 83 -14.98 5.08 -0.80
CA ALA A 83 -15.47 6.30 -0.14
C ALA A 83 -14.34 7.32 0.09
N ILE A 84 -13.17 6.87 0.56
CA ILE A 84 -11.99 7.71 0.73
C ILE A 84 -11.56 8.36 -0.59
N ARG A 85 -11.47 7.58 -1.67
CA ARG A 85 -11.15 8.10 -3.01
C ARG A 85 -12.16 9.14 -3.51
N GLN A 86 -13.45 8.94 -3.24
CA GLN A 86 -14.51 9.87 -3.64
C GLN A 86 -14.54 11.15 -2.80
N SER A 87 -14.15 11.07 -1.52
CA SER A 87 -14.13 12.21 -0.60
C SER A 87 -13.06 13.26 -0.94
N GLY A 88 -12.12 12.94 -1.84
CA GLY A 88 -10.99 13.82 -2.17
C GLY A 88 -10.01 14.04 -1.00
N CYS A 89 -10.16 13.31 0.11
CA CYS A 89 -9.30 13.41 1.28
C CYS A 89 -7.87 12.99 0.90
N SER A 90 -6.98 13.96 0.84
CA SER A 90 -5.66 13.87 0.23
C SER A 90 -4.60 14.27 1.23
N SER A 91 -4.14 13.35 2.04
CA SER A 91 -2.99 13.67 2.86
C SER A 91 -2.19 12.45 3.19
N MET A 92 -0.97 12.39 2.64
CA MET A 92 0.35 12.23 3.29
C MET A 92 1.05 13.61 3.42
N ARG A 93 0.24 14.64 3.76
CA ARG A 93 0.42 16.10 3.78
C ARG A 93 1.03 16.71 2.48
N LYS A 94 0.16 17.02 1.51
CA LYS A 94 0.41 17.74 0.23
C LYS A 94 1.53 17.14 -0.67
N ALA A 95 1.50 15.84 -0.89
CA ALA A 95 2.49 15.03 -1.63
C ALA A 95 3.92 15.00 -1.04
N ARG A 96 4.19 15.81 -0.01
CA ARG A 96 5.49 16.26 0.54
C ARG A 96 6.30 17.20 -0.40
N HIS A 97 5.70 18.36 -0.76
CA HIS A 97 6.33 19.59 -1.34
C HIS A 97 6.79 19.53 -2.83
N GLY A 98 5.83 19.50 -3.76
CA GLY A 98 6.02 19.82 -5.18
C GLY A 98 4.85 20.65 -5.69
#